data_AF-A0A534MTA0-F1
#
_entry.id   AF-A0A534MTA0-F1
#
_cell.length_a   1.000
_cell.length_b   1.000
_cell.length_c   1.000
_cell.angle_alpha   90.00
_cell.angle_beta   90.00
_cell.angle_gamma   90.00
#
_symmetry.space_group_name_H-M   'P 1'
#
loop_
_entity.id
_entity.type
_entity.pdbx_description
1 polymer ?
#
loop_
_entity_poly.entity_id
_entity_poly.type
_entity_poly.pdbx_seq_one_letter_code
_entity_poly.pdbx_strand_id
1 'polypeptide(L)'
;MPTLSTTVLLAMAAIGVVVLASIFGFILFVANLRIDERLWWTGLTSMIFAFAFYLMFAATHDRKLARPLAGGFFVIGAGSFYGSIFTGGAGDAGKLLYLILLSVLVVIVLGAIFVMARDAEQDAIRKAQRRHIP
;
A
#
# COMPACT_ATOMS: atom_id res chain seq x y z
N MET A 1 -6.10 27.39 11.34
CA MET A 1 -4.77 27.02 10.81
C MET A 1 -4.60 27.72 9.48
N PRO A 2 -3.44 28.34 9.19
CA PRO A 2 -3.24 28.97 7.88
C PRO A 2 -3.31 27.90 6.79
N THR A 3 -4.16 28.13 5.80
CA THR A 3 -4.31 27.25 4.63
C THR A 3 -3.07 27.38 3.76
N LEU A 4 -2.28 26.31 3.65
CA LEU A 4 -1.20 26.19 2.67
C LEU A 4 -1.73 26.52 1.26
N SER A 5 -1.00 27.34 0.51
CA SER A 5 -1.32 27.60 -0.90
C SER A 5 -1.35 26.28 -1.68
N THR A 6 -2.30 26.14 -2.60
CA THR A 6 -2.45 24.97 -3.49
C THR A 6 -1.14 24.63 -4.21
N THR A 7 -0.35 25.64 -4.58
CA THR A 7 0.96 25.48 -5.20
C THR A 7 1.95 24.74 -4.29
N VAL A 8 1.92 25.03 -2.98
CA VAL A 8 2.80 24.39 -2.00
C VAL A 8 2.39 22.93 -1.78
N LEU A 9 1.10 22.65 -1.69
CA LEU A 9 0.58 21.28 -1.60
C LEU A 9 0.99 20.42 -2.81
N LEU A 10 0.91 20.99 -4.01
CA LEU A 10 1.27 20.30 -5.25
C LEU A 10 2.78 20.05 -5.33
N ALA A 11 3.61 21.01 -4.90
CA ALA A 11 5.05 20.84 -4.80
C ALA A 11 5.44 19.75 -3.78
N MET A 12 4.79 19.72 -2.60
CA MET A 12 5.01 18.68 -1.59
C MET A 12 4.62 17.29 -2.11
N ALA A 13 3.48 17.19 -2.81
CA ALA A 13 3.06 15.93 -3.43
C ALA A 13 4.06 15.46 -4.50
N ALA A 14 4.55 16.38 -5.35
CA ALA A 14 5.56 16.07 -6.37
C ALA A 14 6.86 15.56 -5.74
N ILE A 15 7.37 16.21 -4.69
CA ILE A 15 8.55 15.76 -3.96
C ILE A 15 8.31 14.36 -3.38
N GLY A 16 7.16 14.11 -2.77
CA GLY A 16 6.80 12.80 -2.25
C GLY A 16 6.85 11.70 -3.30
N VAL A 17 6.27 11.95 -4.49
CA VAL A 17 6.32 11.00 -5.62
C VAL A 17 7.75 10.76 -6.09
N VAL A 18 8.57 11.80 -6.22
CA VAL A 18 9.97 11.67 -6.64
C VAL A 18 10.78 10.85 -5.63
N VAL A 19 10.58 11.08 -4.33
CA VAL A 19 11.25 10.32 -3.27
C VAL A 19 10.85 8.86 -3.33
N LEU A 20 9.55 8.56 -3.43
CA LEU A 20 9.05 7.19 -3.56
C LEU A 20 9.66 6.51 -4.80
N ALA A 21 9.57 7.15 -5.98
CA ALA A 21 10.11 6.62 -7.22
C ALA A 21 11.63 6.38 -7.12
N SER A 22 12.35 7.26 -6.44
CA SER A 22 13.80 7.13 -6.23
C SER A 22 14.14 5.93 -5.33
N ILE A 23 13.38 5.71 -4.26
CA ILE A 23 13.58 4.56 -3.37
C ILE A 23 13.34 3.24 -4.12
N PHE A 24 12.20 3.12 -4.82
CA PHE A 24 11.90 1.92 -5.61
C PHE A 24 12.90 1.73 -6.75
N GLY A 25 13.26 2.80 -7.46
CA GLY A 25 14.25 2.78 -8.53
C GLY A 25 15.62 2.34 -8.03
N PHE A 26 16.04 2.82 -6.86
CA PHE A 26 17.29 2.41 -6.23
C PHE A 26 17.31 0.91 -5.91
N ILE A 27 16.26 0.39 -5.25
CA ILE A 27 16.18 -1.03 -4.86
C ILE A 27 16.17 -1.94 -6.11
N LEU A 28 15.40 -1.57 -7.13
CA LEU A 28 15.18 -2.43 -8.29
C LEU A 28 16.35 -2.41 -9.29
N PHE A 29 16.99 -1.26 -9.49
CA PHE A 29 17.93 -1.06 -10.60
C PHE A 29 19.36 -0.72 -10.18
N VAL A 30 19.56 -0.11 -9.00
CA VAL A 30 20.88 0.39 -8.58
C VAL A 30 21.53 -0.52 -7.55
N ALA A 31 20.75 -1.06 -6.61
CA ALA A 31 21.26 -1.89 -5.54
C ALA A 31 21.85 -3.20 -6.09
N ASN A 32 23.08 -3.53 -5.65
CA ASN A 32 23.76 -4.76 -6.01
C ASN A 32 23.25 -5.94 -5.15
N LEU A 33 21.98 -6.26 -5.34
CA LEU A 33 21.25 -7.33 -4.65
C LEU A 33 20.89 -8.42 -5.65
N ARG A 34 20.74 -9.65 -5.17
CA ARG A 34 20.15 -10.73 -5.98
C ARG A 34 18.67 -10.44 -6.26
N ILE A 35 18.10 -11.02 -7.32
CA ILE A 35 16.70 -10.76 -7.72
C ILE A 35 15.73 -11.06 -6.56
N ASP A 36 15.94 -12.16 -5.85
CA ASP A 36 15.13 -12.55 -4.71
C ASP A 36 15.19 -11.53 -3.57
N GLU A 37 16.38 -10.99 -3.29
CA GLU A 37 16.59 -9.94 -2.29
C GLU A 37 15.99 -8.60 -2.73
N ARG A 38 16.14 -8.21 -4.01
CA ARG A 38 15.53 -6.98 -4.56
C ARG A 38 14.02 -6.99 -4.37
N LEU A 39 13.39 -8.12 -4.69
CA LEU A 39 11.94 -8.30 -4.54
C LEU A 39 11.54 -8.33 -3.06
N TRP A 40 12.36 -8.93 -2.19
CA TRP A 40 12.11 -8.89 -0.74
C TRP A 40 12.12 -7.46 -0.19
N TRP A 41 13.15 -6.68 -0.51
CA TRP A 41 13.28 -5.29 -0.06
C TRP A 41 12.20 -4.40 -0.65
N THR A 42 11.87 -4.58 -1.92
CA THR A 42 10.74 -3.90 -2.58
C THR A 42 9.43 -4.20 -1.85
N GLY A 43 9.21 -5.48 -1.51
CA GLY A 43 8.07 -5.95 -0.74
C GLY A 43 7.96 -5.25 0.61
N LEU A 44 9.05 -5.26 1.38
CA LEU A 44 9.11 -4.67 2.71
C LEU A 44 8.89 -3.16 2.68
N THR A 45 9.60 -2.45 1.81
CA THR A 45 9.46 -0.99 1.65
C THR A 45 8.03 -0.61 1.27
N SER A 46 7.43 -1.34 0.33
CA SER A 46 6.04 -1.14 -0.05
C SER A 46 5.09 -1.37 1.12
N MET A 47 5.35 -2.37 1.96
CA MET A 47 4.52 -2.67 3.11
C MET A 47 4.61 -1.61 4.22
N ILE A 48 5.79 -1.03 4.41
CA ILE A 48 5.98 0.14 5.30
C ILE A 48 5.16 1.33 4.79
N PHE A 49 5.20 1.63 3.49
CA PHE A 49 4.39 2.71 2.92
C PHE A 49 2.90 2.41 3.00
N ALA A 50 2.47 1.17 2.73
CA ALA A 50 1.09 0.75 2.90
C ALA A 50 0.60 1.02 4.32
N PHE A 51 1.40 0.65 5.32
CA PHE A 51 1.11 0.91 6.73
C PHE A 51 1.10 2.41 7.07
N ALA A 52 2.07 3.19 6.57
CA ALA A 52 2.11 4.63 6.77
C ALA A 52 0.87 5.35 6.20
N PHE A 53 0.45 4.98 4.98
CA PHE A 53 -0.78 5.52 4.39
C PHE A 53 -2.04 5.03 5.10
N TYR A 54 -2.02 3.80 5.64
CA TYR A 54 -3.11 3.32 6.49
C TYR A 54 -3.22 4.13 7.79
N LEU A 55 -2.10 4.41 8.46
CA LEU A 55 -2.09 5.28 9.65
C LEU A 55 -2.54 6.70 9.31
N MET A 56 -2.11 7.23 8.17
CA MET A 56 -2.58 8.52 7.68
C MET A 56 -4.09 8.53 7.45
N PHE A 57 -4.64 7.47 6.85
CA PHE A 57 -6.08 7.28 6.69
C PHE A 57 -6.79 7.25 8.05
N ALA A 58 -6.26 6.50 9.02
CA ALA A 58 -6.82 6.42 10.37
C ALA A 58 -6.80 7.78 11.10
N ALA A 59 -5.74 8.57 10.93
CA ALA A 59 -5.59 9.87 11.58
C ALA A 59 -6.44 10.96 10.92
N THR A 60 -6.51 11.00 9.59
CA THR A 60 -7.11 12.11 8.84
C THR A 60 -8.51 11.82 8.31
N HIS A 61 -8.94 10.55 8.32
CA HIS A 61 -10.14 10.06 7.65
C HIS A 61 -10.20 10.41 6.15
N ASP A 62 -9.07 10.74 5.52
CA ASP A 62 -9.01 11.04 4.09
C ASP A 62 -9.17 9.75 3.26
N ARG A 63 -10.42 9.49 2.89
CA ARG A 63 -10.82 8.30 2.13
C ARG A 63 -10.40 8.37 0.66
N LYS A 64 -10.07 9.56 0.12
CA LYS A 64 -9.83 9.76 -1.31
C LYS A 64 -8.40 9.47 -1.72
N LEU A 65 -7.43 9.77 -0.86
CA LEU A 65 -6.01 9.62 -1.18
C LEU A 65 -5.34 8.50 -0.37
N ALA A 66 -5.47 8.53 0.95
CA ALA A 66 -4.71 7.64 1.82
C ALA A 66 -5.13 6.16 1.67
N ARG A 67 -6.43 5.89 1.52
CA ARG A 67 -6.95 4.52 1.34
C ARG A 67 -6.50 3.85 0.03
N PRO A 68 -6.66 4.46 -1.17
CA PRO A 68 -6.18 3.82 -2.40
C PRO A 68 -4.66 3.68 -2.43
N LEU A 69 -3.90 4.62 -1.86
CA LEU A 69 -2.45 4.49 -1.74
C LEU A 69 -2.05 3.33 -0.82
N ALA A 70 -2.67 3.20 0.36
CA ALA A 70 -2.43 2.07 1.25
C ALA A 70 -2.68 0.72 0.57
N GLY A 71 -3.81 0.61 -0.17
CA GLY A 71 -4.13 -0.58 -0.95
C GLY A 71 -3.16 -0.84 -2.11
N GLY A 72 -2.77 0.20 -2.84
CA GLY A 72 -1.81 0.09 -3.96
C GLY A 72 -0.44 -0.40 -3.48
N PHE A 73 0.11 0.21 -2.44
CA PHE A 73 1.36 -0.23 -1.82
C PHE A 73 1.24 -1.62 -1.19
N PHE A 74 0.06 -1.99 -0.68
CA PHE A 74 -0.17 -3.35 -0.20
C PHE A 74 -0.03 -4.38 -1.34
N VAL A 75 -0.67 -4.13 -2.49
CA VAL A 75 -0.63 -5.04 -3.64
C VAL A 75 0.79 -5.16 -4.22
N ILE A 76 1.51 -4.03 -4.36
CA ILE A 76 2.92 -4.04 -4.80
C ILE A 76 3.76 -4.87 -3.82
N GLY A 77 3.55 -4.70 -2.52
CA GLY A 77 4.30 -5.43 -1.51
C GLY A 77 4.04 -6.93 -1.54
N ALA A 78 2.78 -7.33 -1.60
CA ALA A 78 2.37 -8.73 -1.71
C ALA A 78 2.96 -9.39 -2.98
N GLY A 79 2.82 -8.75 -4.15
CA GLY A 79 3.37 -9.26 -5.41
C GLY A 79 4.89 -9.42 -5.36
N SER A 80 5.59 -8.48 -4.72
CA SER A 80 7.04 -8.54 -4.57
C SER A 80 7.47 -9.68 -3.64
N PHE A 81 6.77 -9.90 -2.52
CA PHE A 81 7.05 -11.05 -1.65
C PHE A 81 6.81 -12.40 -2.34
N TYR A 82 5.71 -12.54 -3.09
CA TYR A 82 5.48 -13.74 -3.90
C TYR A 82 6.62 -13.96 -4.91
N GLY A 83 7.01 -12.92 -5.63
CA GLY A 83 8.14 -12.99 -6.57
C GLY A 83 9.45 -13.39 -5.91
N SER A 84 9.74 -12.83 -4.73
CA SER A 84 10.93 -13.17 -3.92
C SER A 84 10.95 -14.65 -3.53
N ILE A 85 9.81 -15.22 -3.13
CA ILE A 85 9.71 -16.64 -2.77
C ILE A 85 10.02 -17.55 -3.96
N PHE A 86 9.52 -17.23 -5.16
CA PHE A 86 9.73 -18.07 -6.34
C PHE A 86 11.13 -17.94 -6.95
N THR A 87 11.70 -16.73 -6.91
CA THR A 87 13.06 -16.45 -7.42
C THR A 87 14.16 -16.82 -6.44
N GLY A 88 13.83 -17.02 -5.15
CA GLY A 88 14.76 -17.41 -4.10
C GLY A 88 15.19 -18.88 -4.12
N GLY A 89 16.30 -19.14 -3.46
CA GLY A 89 16.93 -20.47 -3.35
C GLY A 89 16.38 -21.38 -2.25
N ALA A 90 15.22 -21.06 -1.65
CA ALA A 90 14.60 -21.89 -0.63
C ALA A 90 14.17 -23.25 -1.23
N GLY A 91 14.29 -24.33 -0.44
CA GLY A 91 13.73 -25.64 -0.84
C GLY A 91 12.20 -25.62 -0.90
N ASP A 92 11.60 -26.59 -1.59
CA ASP A 92 10.16 -26.62 -1.89
C ASP A 92 9.28 -26.53 -0.62
N ALA A 93 9.66 -27.23 0.44
CA ALA A 93 8.96 -27.16 1.73
C ALA A 93 8.99 -25.74 2.33
N GLY A 94 10.12 -25.04 2.21
CA GLY A 94 10.26 -23.65 2.66
C GLY A 94 9.40 -22.70 1.83
N LYS A 95 9.41 -22.85 0.51
CA LYS A 95 8.56 -22.06 -0.40
C LYS A 95 7.08 -22.25 -0.07
N LEU A 96 6.63 -23.48 0.16
CA LEU A 96 5.26 -23.78 0.57
C LEU A 96 4.89 -23.09 1.89
N LEU A 97 5.75 -23.16 2.89
CA LEU A 97 5.51 -22.52 4.18
C LEU A 97 5.39 -20.99 4.04
N TYR A 98 6.31 -20.35 3.31
CA TYR A 98 6.24 -18.91 3.06
C TYR A 98 5.01 -18.50 2.24
N LEU A 99 4.63 -19.31 1.24
CA LEU A 99 3.41 -19.10 0.45
C LEU A 99 2.15 -19.14 1.32
N ILE A 100 2.05 -20.13 2.22
CA ILE A 100 0.90 -20.25 3.12
C ILE A 100 0.83 -19.03 4.04
N LEU A 101 1.94 -18.68 4.70
CA LEU A 101 1.99 -17.51 5.59
C LEU A 101 1.61 -16.21 4.87
N LEU A 102 2.20 -15.98 3.69
CA LEU A 102 1.91 -14.79 2.89
C LEU A 102 0.45 -14.77 2.42
N SER A 103 -0.10 -15.91 2.00
CA SER A 103 -1.49 -15.98 1.52
C SER A 103 -2.50 -15.74 2.64
N VAL A 104 -2.25 -16.28 3.84
CA VAL A 104 -3.07 -15.99 5.01
C VAL A 104 -3.05 -14.50 5.34
N LEU A 105 -1.85 -13.89 5.36
CA LEU A 105 -1.71 -12.45 5.57
C LEU A 105 -2.49 -11.65 4.51
N VAL A 106 -2.36 -12.02 3.24
CA VAL A 106 -3.04 -11.34 2.13
C VAL A 106 -4.56 -11.42 2.26
N VAL A 107 -5.10 -12.59 2.57
CA VAL A 107 -6.55 -12.76 2.75
C VAL A 107 -7.06 -11.91 3.92
N ILE A 108 -6.34 -11.88 5.05
CA ILE A 108 -6.73 -11.05 6.20
C ILE A 108 -6.78 -9.57 5.83
N VAL A 109 -5.75 -9.07 5.15
CA VAL A 109 -5.68 -7.64 4.78
C VAL A 109 -6.73 -7.29 3.73
N LEU A 110 -6.93 -8.14 2.71
CA LEU A 110 -7.98 -7.93 1.72
C LEU A 110 -9.37 -7.97 2.35
N GLY A 111 -9.61 -8.87 3.31
CA GLY A 111 -10.83 -8.90 4.10
C GLY A 111 -11.07 -7.59 4.85
N ALA A 112 -10.05 -7.06 5.52
CA ALA A 112 -10.13 -5.77 6.22
C ALA A 112 -10.42 -4.61 5.26
N ILE A 113 -9.72 -4.55 4.11
CA ILE A 113 -9.95 -3.54 3.08
C ILE A 113 -11.38 -3.63 2.51
N PHE A 114 -11.89 -4.85 2.29
CA PHE A 114 -13.24 -5.08 1.79
C PHE A 114 -14.30 -4.59 2.77
N VAL A 115 -14.17 -4.91 4.06
CA VAL A 115 -15.09 -4.42 5.11
C VAL A 115 -15.07 -2.89 5.16
N MET A 116 -13.87 -2.29 5.23
CA MET A 116 -13.73 -0.82 5.19
C MET A 116 -14.28 -0.20 3.90
N ALA A 117 -14.23 -0.93 2.79
CA ALA A 117 -14.80 -0.50 1.52
C ALA A 117 -16.32 -0.44 1.59
N ARG A 118 -16.94 -1.50 2.11
CA ARG A 118 -18.39 -1.60 2.28
C ARG A 118 -18.94 -0.55 3.23
N ASP A 119 -18.30 -0.34 4.38
CA ASP A 119 -18.73 0.67 5.33
C ASP A 119 -18.70 2.07 4.71
N ALA A 120 -17.67 2.36 3.91
CA ALA A 120 -17.54 3.65 3.24
C ALA A 120 -18.61 3.89 2.16
N GLU A 121 -19.01 2.85 1.42
CA GLU A 121 -20.11 2.93 0.46
C GLU A 121 -21.44 3.22 1.16
N GLN A 122 -21.73 2.53 2.27
CA GLN A 122 -22.94 2.74 3.04
C GLN A 122 -23.02 4.16 3.61
N ASP A 123 -21.91 4.69 4.12
CA ASP A 123 -21.82 6.09 4.57
C ASP A 123 -22.08 7.09 3.44
N ALA A 124 -21.54 6.84 2.24
CA ALA A 124 -21.74 7.70 1.08
C ALA A 124 -23.20 7.73 0.65
N ILE A 125 -23.87 6.57 0.65
CA ILE A 125 -25.31 6.45 0.35
C ILE A 125 -26.14 7.20 1.38
N ARG A 126 -25.87 7.03 2.68
CA ARG A 126 -26.56 7.76 3.77
C ARG A 126 -26.41 9.27 3.62
N LYS A 127 -25.21 9.75 3.27
CA LYS A 127 -24.94 11.18 3.05
C LYS A 127 -25.65 11.72 1.81
N ALA A 128 -25.73 10.93 0.73
CA ALA A 128 -26.47 11.29 -0.48
C ALA A 128 -27.99 11.35 -0.21
N GLN A 129 -28.54 10.40 0.53
CA GLN A 129 -29.96 10.40 0.92
C GLN A 129 -30.32 11.60 1.78
N ARG A 130 -29.51 11.97 2.78
CA ARG A 130 -29.72 13.18 3.60
C ARG A 130 -29.67 14.49 2.80
N ARG A 131 -29.07 14.47 1.60
CA ARG A 131 -28.99 15.64 0.72
C ARG A 131 -30.24 15.80 -0.15
N HIS A 132 -31.06 14.76 -0.27
CA HIS A 132 -32.26 14.72 -1.11
C HIS A 132 -33.57 14.73 -0.32
N ILE A 133 -33.51 14.66 1.01
CA ILE A 133 -34.67 14.83 1.89
C ILE A 133 -34.53 16.23 2.52
N PRO A 134 -35.43 17.19 2.24
CA PRO A 134 -35.40 18.52 2.84
C PRO A 134 -35.60 18.50 4.37
#